data_AF-A0A1R1C9R9-F1
#
_entry.id   AF-A0A1R1C9R9-F1
#
_cell.length_a   1.000
_cell.length_b   1.000
_cell.length_c   1.000
_cell.angle_alpha   90.00
_cell.angle_beta   90.00
_cell.angle_gamma   90.00
#
_symmetry.space_group_name_H-M   'P 1'
#
loop_
_entity.id
_entity.type
_entity.pdbx_description
1 polymer ?
#
loop_
_entity_poly.entity_id
_entity_poly.type
_entity_poly.pdbx_seq_one_letter_code
_entity_poly.pdbx_strand_id
1 'polypeptide(L)'
;MSFINGIELCRRFHTEVVEPVMTDSYPFLSYSSALLGPGSEVLGYDTEMSTDHDWGPRVYLFLNEQDIGYSHQIQVSLQERAPGRFYGFSVDVRMTVITTVPRFIESYLAVNQDGPIESVDWLTFPSQSLLEIIRGAVYRDDHRLLYKLRNQLDYYPQDVWLYLMASSWQRIGQEEHLMLRSGFIGDELGSAIIASRLVRDIINLCFLMERQYAPYPKWFGTAFKHLKCSDQLMPYLWTAQTATTWREREHAFNNAYKHLSNMHNGLKVTEKIPNDVSCFYDRPFKVMNGEVVARLIANQIVDADIKLLADKRLIGNIDQITDNTDFRKINRWSDGEGQYARTALKKLIIHNDK
;
A
#
# COMPACT_ATOMS: atom_id res chain seq x y z
N MET A 1 -6.75 -25.15 20.98
CA MET A 1 -5.34 -24.71 20.85
C MET A 1 -5.34 -23.21 21.05
N SER A 2 -4.33 -22.62 21.70
CA SER A 2 -4.25 -21.15 21.76
C SER A 2 -3.73 -20.65 20.42
N PHE A 3 -4.47 -19.77 19.76
CA PHE A 3 -4.01 -19.06 18.59
C PHE A 3 -2.66 -18.37 18.84
N ILE A 4 -1.75 -18.47 17.88
CA ILE A 4 -0.44 -17.81 17.87
C ILE A 4 -0.42 -16.86 16.69
N ASN A 5 0.03 -15.62 16.90
CA ASN A 5 0.17 -14.67 15.80
C ASN A 5 1.18 -15.20 14.77
N GLY A 6 0.89 -15.07 13.48
CA GLY A 6 1.69 -15.66 12.41
C GLY A 6 3.11 -15.08 12.33
N ILE A 7 3.34 -13.82 12.69
CA ILE A 7 4.71 -13.27 12.84
C ILE A 7 5.48 -14.03 13.93
N GLU A 8 4.83 -14.32 15.06
CA GLU A 8 5.44 -15.09 16.14
C GLU A 8 5.72 -16.54 15.70
N LEU A 9 4.74 -17.17 15.05
CA LEU A 9 4.88 -18.53 14.53
C LEU A 9 6.06 -18.64 13.55
N CYS A 10 6.18 -17.70 12.62
CA CYS A 10 7.24 -17.70 11.61
C CYS A 10 8.61 -17.40 12.22
N ARG A 11 8.70 -16.53 13.24
CA ARG A 11 9.95 -16.32 13.98
C ARG A 11 10.41 -17.58 14.68
N ARG A 12 9.50 -18.28 15.37
CA ARG A 12 9.81 -19.58 16.00
C ARG A 12 10.21 -20.61 14.96
N PHE A 13 9.52 -20.66 13.82
CA PHE A 13 9.88 -21.56 12.74
C PHE A 13 11.29 -21.28 12.21
N HIS A 14 11.64 -20.00 12.06
CA HIS A 14 13.01 -19.60 11.73
C HIS A 14 14.02 -20.11 12.77
N THR A 15 13.85 -19.76 14.04
CA THR A 15 14.81 -20.06 15.11
C THR A 15 14.91 -21.56 15.45
N GLU A 16 13.80 -22.28 15.43
CA GLU A 16 13.74 -23.68 15.89
C GLU A 16 13.95 -24.70 14.76
N VAL A 17 13.74 -24.32 13.49
CA VAL A 17 13.85 -25.25 12.34
C VAL A 17 14.84 -24.76 11.31
N VAL A 18 14.67 -23.54 10.80
CA VAL A 18 15.44 -23.05 9.65
C VAL A 18 16.89 -22.75 10.02
N GLU A 19 17.12 -22.00 11.11
CA GLU A 19 18.46 -21.63 11.57
C GLU A 19 19.32 -22.85 11.95
N PRO A 20 18.81 -23.88 12.66
CA PRO A 20 19.54 -25.13 12.87
C PRO A 20 19.91 -25.84 11.57
N VAL A 21 18.99 -25.95 10.59
CA VAL A 21 19.29 -26.55 9.27
C VAL A 21 20.41 -25.80 8.57
N MET A 22 20.33 -24.46 8.54
CA MET A 22 21.35 -23.62 7.91
C MET A 22 22.70 -23.73 8.63
N THR A 23 22.71 -23.74 9.95
CA THR A 23 23.94 -23.78 10.76
C THR A 23 24.64 -25.14 10.66
N ASP A 24 23.89 -26.25 10.70
CA ASP A 24 24.47 -27.59 10.70
C ASP A 24 24.95 -28.04 9.32
N SER A 25 24.16 -27.76 8.28
CA SER A 25 24.40 -28.28 6.92
C SER A 25 25.04 -27.26 5.98
N TYR A 26 24.88 -25.96 6.25
CA TYR A 26 25.31 -24.88 5.37
C TYR A 26 26.04 -23.74 6.12
N PRO A 27 26.95 -24.01 7.07
CA PRO A 27 27.59 -22.96 7.90
C PRO A 27 28.44 -21.96 7.10
N PHE A 28 28.77 -22.29 5.85
CA PHE A 28 29.52 -21.44 4.92
C PHE A 28 28.63 -20.45 4.14
N LEU A 29 27.30 -20.60 4.19
CA LEU A 29 26.36 -19.71 3.51
C LEU A 29 25.98 -18.54 4.42
N SER A 30 26.07 -17.32 3.88
CA SER A 30 25.42 -16.14 4.45
C SER A 30 24.03 -16.00 3.87
N TYR A 31 23.06 -15.63 4.70
CA TYR A 31 21.67 -15.48 4.25
C TYR A 31 20.91 -14.42 5.04
N SER A 32 19.77 -14.01 4.49
CA SER A 32 18.75 -13.26 5.24
C SER A 32 17.48 -14.10 5.34
N SER A 33 16.75 -13.96 6.43
CA SER A 33 15.45 -14.62 6.63
C SER A 33 14.41 -13.63 7.09
N ALA A 34 13.23 -13.68 6.49
CA ALA A 34 12.14 -12.79 6.81
C ALA A 34 10.78 -13.42 6.52
N LEU A 35 9.74 -12.93 7.19
CA LEU A 35 8.37 -13.10 6.76
C LEU A 35 7.98 -11.88 5.95
N LEU A 36 7.86 -12.05 4.64
CA LEU A 36 7.40 -11.05 3.67
C LEU A 36 6.28 -11.68 2.82
N GLY A 37 5.67 -10.89 1.95
CA GLY A 37 4.73 -11.41 0.96
C GLY A 37 3.25 -11.20 1.33
N PRO A 38 2.32 -11.89 0.66
CA PRO A 38 0.91 -11.89 1.06
C PRO A 38 0.72 -12.47 2.47
N GLY A 39 -0.48 -12.30 3.02
CA GLY A 39 -0.88 -12.88 4.30
C GLY A 39 -1.25 -11.80 5.33
N SER A 40 -2.35 -12.02 6.06
CA SER A 40 -2.77 -11.09 7.11
C SER A 40 -1.79 -11.01 8.28
N GLU A 41 -1.00 -12.07 8.48
CA GLU A 41 0.02 -12.12 9.52
C GLU A 41 1.15 -11.14 9.26
N VAL A 42 1.47 -10.86 8.00
CA VAL A 42 2.53 -9.90 7.63
C VAL A 42 2.22 -8.50 8.17
N LEU A 43 0.94 -8.16 8.29
CA LEU A 43 0.47 -6.89 8.85
C LEU A 43 0.13 -6.98 10.34
N GLY A 44 0.13 -8.19 10.93
CA GLY A 44 -0.31 -8.46 12.30
C GLY A 44 -1.83 -8.41 12.48
N TYR A 45 -2.60 -8.60 11.41
CA TYR A 45 -4.07 -8.60 11.44
C TYR A 45 -4.68 -10.00 11.39
N ASP A 46 -3.85 -11.04 11.43
CA ASP A 46 -4.32 -12.41 11.42
C ASP A 46 -5.11 -12.77 12.68
N THR A 47 -6.06 -13.65 12.48
CA THR A 47 -6.96 -14.19 13.49
C THR A 47 -7.05 -15.70 13.28
N GLU A 48 -7.66 -16.42 14.23
CA GLU A 48 -7.92 -17.85 14.08
C GLU A 48 -8.70 -18.20 12.79
N MET A 49 -9.55 -17.28 12.32
CA MET A 49 -10.32 -17.47 11.07
C MET A 49 -9.46 -17.36 9.80
N SER A 50 -8.35 -16.63 9.83
CA SER A 50 -7.56 -16.29 8.64
C SER A 50 -6.29 -17.15 8.50
N THR A 51 -6.36 -18.41 8.95
CA THR A 51 -5.25 -19.38 8.86
C THR A 51 -5.39 -20.34 7.69
N ASP A 52 -6.35 -20.11 6.79
CA ASP A 52 -6.73 -20.98 5.67
C ASP A 52 -6.02 -20.65 4.35
N HIS A 53 -5.47 -19.44 4.21
CA HIS A 53 -4.76 -18.97 3.01
C HIS A 53 -3.53 -18.12 3.36
N ASP A 54 -2.41 -18.37 2.67
CA ASP A 54 -1.13 -17.63 2.78
C ASP A 54 -0.51 -17.56 4.19
N TRP A 55 -1.05 -18.31 5.15
CA TRP A 55 -0.67 -18.30 6.57
C TRP A 55 -0.11 -19.66 6.99
N GLY A 56 0.97 -19.66 7.77
CA GLY A 56 1.56 -20.88 8.33
C GLY A 56 3.03 -20.70 8.69
N PRO A 57 3.70 -21.75 9.20
CA PRO A 57 5.14 -21.72 9.45
C PRO A 57 5.92 -21.56 8.14
N ARG A 58 6.39 -20.35 7.84
CA ARG A 58 7.09 -20.03 6.59
C ARG A 58 8.10 -18.91 6.74
N VAL A 59 9.08 -18.87 5.84
CA VAL A 59 10.01 -17.76 5.69
C VAL A 59 10.38 -17.56 4.22
N TYR A 60 10.78 -16.35 3.87
CA TYR A 60 11.68 -16.13 2.75
C TYR A 60 13.12 -16.32 3.23
N LEU A 61 13.92 -17.02 2.44
CA LEU A 61 15.38 -17.13 2.59
C LEU A 61 16.06 -16.49 1.40
N PHE A 62 16.83 -15.44 1.68
CA PHE A 62 17.58 -14.69 0.69
C PHE A 62 19.03 -15.13 0.73
N LEU A 63 19.46 -15.84 -0.30
CA LEU A 63 20.86 -16.18 -0.54
C LEU A 63 21.54 -15.10 -1.37
N ASN A 64 22.87 -15.12 -1.40
CA ASN A 64 23.63 -14.37 -2.40
C ASN A 64 23.43 -15.01 -3.79
N GLU A 65 23.57 -14.21 -4.84
CA GLU A 65 23.37 -14.70 -6.22
C GLU A 65 24.31 -15.85 -6.58
N GLN A 66 25.56 -15.79 -6.13
CA GLN A 66 26.54 -16.87 -6.32
C GLN A 66 26.17 -18.19 -5.62
N ASP A 67 25.36 -18.12 -4.57
CA ASP A 67 25.00 -19.25 -3.71
C ASP A 67 23.61 -19.82 -4.01
N ILE A 68 22.87 -19.23 -4.95
CA ILE A 68 21.49 -19.61 -5.27
C ILE A 68 21.34 -21.06 -5.76
N GLY A 69 22.43 -21.64 -6.26
CA GLY A 69 22.52 -23.06 -6.63
C GLY A 69 22.22 -24.02 -5.48
N TYR A 70 22.34 -23.58 -4.23
CA TYR A 70 22.03 -24.39 -3.04
C TYR A 70 20.54 -24.49 -2.71
N SER A 71 19.68 -23.70 -3.37
CA SER A 71 18.24 -23.60 -3.08
C SER A 71 17.55 -24.97 -2.99
N HIS A 72 17.74 -25.85 -3.96
CA HIS A 72 17.11 -27.17 -3.96
C HIS A 72 17.59 -28.05 -2.78
N GLN A 73 18.88 -28.05 -2.47
CA GLN A 73 19.40 -28.87 -1.36
C GLN A 73 18.92 -28.35 -0.01
N ILE A 74 18.84 -27.03 0.18
CA ILE A 74 18.28 -26.42 1.39
C ILE A 74 16.81 -26.80 1.52
N GLN A 75 16.03 -26.74 0.44
CA GLN A 75 14.62 -27.12 0.43
C GLN A 75 14.42 -28.58 0.87
N VAL A 76 15.24 -29.50 0.34
CA VAL A 76 15.22 -30.93 0.74
C VAL A 76 15.59 -31.09 2.21
N SER A 77 16.64 -30.42 2.69
CA SER A 77 17.06 -30.49 4.10
C SER A 77 15.97 -29.96 5.04
N LEU A 78 15.28 -28.88 4.67
CA LEU A 78 14.12 -28.38 5.41
C LEU A 78 12.98 -29.40 5.40
N GLN A 79 12.70 -30.04 4.27
CA GLN A 79 11.65 -31.05 4.15
C GLN A 79 11.92 -32.29 5.02
N GLU A 80 13.18 -32.68 5.17
CA GLU A 80 13.59 -33.82 5.99
C GLU A 80 13.57 -33.51 7.50
N ARG A 81 13.96 -32.29 7.89
CA ARG A 81 14.08 -31.90 9.31
C ARG A 81 12.85 -31.23 9.89
N ALA A 82 12.01 -30.59 9.08
CA ALA A 82 10.82 -29.92 9.58
C ALA A 82 9.80 -30.93 10.12
N PRO A 83 9.18 -30.68 11.28
CA PRO A 83 8.14 -31.55 11.79
C PRO A 83 6.88 -31.45 10.93
N GLY A 84 6.09 -32.52 10.84
CA GLY A 84 4.80 -32.48 10.11
C GLY A 84 3.80 -31.47 10.70
N ARG A 85 3.94 -31.13 12.00
CA ARG A 85 3.22 -30.05 12.66
C ARG A 85 4.15 -29.22 13.52
N PHE A 86 3.97 -27.91 13.51
CA PHE A 86 4.73 -26.94 14.30
C PHE A 86 3.77 -26.06 15.10
N TYR A 87 3.90 -26.06 16.44
CA TYR A 87 2.96 -25.40 17.37
C TYR A 87 1.47 -25.70 17.09
N GLY A 88 1.19 -26.92 16.62
CA GLY A 88 -0.18 -27.34 16.33
C GLY A 88 -0.69 -26.98 14.93
N PHE A 89 0.13 -26.40 14.06
CA PHE A 89 -0.21 -26.09 12.66
C PHE A 89 0.56 -26.99 11.70
N SER A 90 -0.02 -27.36 10.56
CA SER A 90 0.67 -28.15 9.54
C SER A 90 1.84 -27.37 8.95
N VAL A 91 2.95 -28.04 8.70
CA VAL A 91 4.09 -27.43 7.99
C VAL A 91 4.03 -27.84 6.52
N ASP A 92 3.94 -26.86 5.63
CA ASP A 92 4.20 -27.04 4.21
C ASP A 92 5.49 -26.31 3.85
N VAL A 93 6.58 -27.06 3.70
CA VAL A 93 7.91 -26.49 3.44
C VAL A 93 7.95 -25.73 2.11
N ARG A 94 7.03 -26.00 1.17
CA ARG A 94 6.90 -25.25 -0.10
C ARG A 94 6.49 -23.78 0.11
N MET A 95 5.95 -23.43 1.28
CA MET A 95 5.70 -22.04 1.64
C MET A 95 6.98 -21.28 1.99
N THR A 96 8.09 -21.99 2.28
CA THR A 96 9.40 -21.37 2.41
C THR A 96 9.97 -21.10 1.02
N VAL A 97 10.21 -19.82 0.72
CA VAL A 97 10.71 -19.39 -0.59
C VAL A 97 12.19 -19.09 -0.47
N ILE A 98 13.02 -19.79 -1.23
CA ILE A 98 14.45 -19.56 -1.30
C ILE A 98 14.75 -18.78 -2.58
N THR A 99 15.31 -17.60 -2.45
CA THR A 99 15.49 -16.65 -3.56
C THR A 99 16.69 -15.74 -3.33
N THR A 100 16.86 -14.75 -4.20
CA THR A 100 17.79 -13.63 -4.02
C THR A 100 17.00 -12.33 -4.00
N VAL A 101 17.57 -11.26 -3.44
CA VAL A 101 16.89 -9.94 -3.44
C VAL A 101 16.54 -9.48 -4.87
N PRO A 102 17.43 -9.61 -5.88
CA PRO A 102 17.09 -9.35 -7.27
C PRO A 102 15.85 -10.08 -7.78
N ARG A 103 15.84 -11.41 -7.65
CA ARG A 103 14.73 -12.25 -8.11
C ARG A 103 13.43 -11.95 -7.35
N PHE A 104 13.52 -11.60 -6.07
CA PHE A 104 12.37 -11.18 -5.29
C PHE A 104 11.79 -9.86 -5.78
N ILE A 105 12.59 -8.82 -6.03
CA ILE A 105 12.06 -7.55 -6.56
C ILE A 105 11.44 -7.76 -7.95
N GLU A 106 12.10 -8.53 -8.80
CA GLU A 106 11.59 -8.82 -10.13
C GLU A 106 10.23 -9.54 -10.06
N SER A 107 10.14 -10.62 -9.27
CA SER A 107 8.89 -11.38 -9.11
C SER A 107 7.80 -10.65 -8.32
N TYR A 108 8.16 -9.78 -7.38
CA TYR A 108 7.22 -9.15 -6.46
C TYR A 108 6.79 -7.75 -6.88
N LEU A 109 7.62 -7.00 -7.62
CA LEU A 109 7.32 -5.65 -8.09
C LEU A 109 7.32 -5.54 -9.63
N ALA A 110 7.69 -6.60 -10.35
CA ALA A 110 7.80 -6.61 -11.81
C ALA A 110 8.77 -5.53 -12.34
N VAL A 111 9.86 -5.30 -11.61
CA VAL A 111 10.92 -4.34 -11.94
C VAL A 111 12.21 -5.11 -12.19
N ASN A 112 12.83 -4.89 -13.35
CA ASN A 112 14.18 -5.41 -13.61
C ASN A 112 15.21 -4.56 -12.82
N GLN A 113 16.18 -5.23 -12.18
CA GLN A 113 17.22 -4.60 -11.37
C GLN A 113 18.44 -4.08 -12.14
N ASP A 114 18.48 -4.20 -13.47
CA ASP A 114 19.60 -3.66 -14.27
C ASP A 114 19.78 -2.13 -14.16
N GLY A 115 18.88 -1.42 -13.48
CA GLY A 115 18.96 0.02 -13.21
C GLY A 115 18.25 0.46 -11.92
N PRO A 116 18.39 1.74 -11.53
CA PRO A 116 17.67 2.31 -10.40
C PRO A 116 16.16 2.33 -10.65
N ILE A 117 15.36 2.25 -9.58
CA ILE A 117 13.90 2.45 -9.65
C ILE A 117 13.64 3.93 -9.96
N GLU A 118 13.04 4.23 -11.11
CA GLU A 118 12.72 5.59 -11.54
C GLU A 118 11.49 6.12 -10.79
N SER A 119 11.34 7.44 -10.65
CA SER A 119 10.17 8.05 -9.98
C SER A 119 8.82 7.54 -10.52
N VAL A 120 8.72 7.39 -11.84
CA VAL A 120 7.52 6.89 -12.52
C VAL A 120 7.23 5.40 -12.27
N ASP A 121 8.23 4.60 -11.89
CA ASP A 121 8.03 3.20 -11.54
C ASP A 121 7.14 3.06 -10.30
N TRP A 122 7.27 3.97 -9.35
CA TRP A 122 6.49 3.99 -8.11
C TRP A 122 4.99 4.14 -8.33
N LEU A 123 4.58 4.78 -9.43
CA LEU A 123 3.16 4.94 -9.79
C LEU A 123 2.51 3.62 -10.22
N THR A 124 3.33 2.59 -10.48
CA THR A 124 2.87 1.26 -10.87
C THR A 124 2.84 0.26 -9.73
N PHE A 125 3.43 0.59 -8.57
CA PHE A 125 3.48 -0.31 -7.41
C PHE A 125 2.20 -0.21 -6.59
N PRO A 126 1.48 -1.34 -6.40
CA PRO A 126 0.38 -1.37 -5.46
C PRO A 126 0.89 -1.09 -4.04
N SER A 127 0.19 -0.22 -3.31
CA SER A 127 0.51 0.15 -1.93
C SER A 127 0.57 -1.08 -1.02
N GLN A 128 -0.32 -2.06 -1.22
CA GLN A 128 -0.31 -3.34 -0.52
C GLN A 128 1.01 -4.11 -0.73
N SER A 129 1.54 -4.14 -1.95
CA SER A 129 2.78 -4.86 -2.26
C SER A 129 3.98 -4.22 -1.56
N LEU A 130 4.04 -2.89 -1.51
CA LEU A 130 5.07 -2.17 -0.75
C LEU A 130 4.92 -2.41 0.76
N LEU A 131 3.68 -2.37 1.26
CA LEU A 131 3.37 -2.61 2.67
C LEU A 131 3.81 -4.00 3.13
N GLU A 132 3.60 -5.04 2.31
CA GLU A 132 4.02 -6.41 2.61
C GLU A 132 5.54 -6.61 2.69
N ILE A 133 6.31 -5.76 2.00
CA ILE A 133 7.78 -5.73 2.10
C ILE A 133 8.20 -4.99 3.38
N ILE A 134 7.55 -3.86 3.68
CA ILE A 134 7.96 -2.94 4.75
C ILE A 134 7.41 -3.31 6.12
N ARG A 135 6.28 -4.03 6.23
CA ARG A 135 5.68 -4.43 7.51
C ARG A 135 6.06 -5.82 7.97
N GLY A 136 6.50 -6.67 7.05
CA GLY A 136 6.99 -7.99 7.38
C GLY A 136 8.15 -7.97 8.39
N ALA A 137 8.43 -9.14 8.99
CA ALA A 137 9.43 -9.28 10.04
C ALA A 137 10.74 -9.86 9.47
N VAL A 138 11.88 -9.24 9.78
CA VAL A 138 13.21 -9.79 9.46
C VAL A 138 13.73 -10.51 10.69
N TYR A 139 14.11 -11.77 10.53
CA TYR A 139 14.63 -12.62 11.59
C TYR A 139 16.15 -12.68 11.57
N ARG A 140 16.76 -12.58 10.38
CA ARG A 140 18.21 -12.58 10.16
C ARG A 140 18.56 -11.81 8.88
N ASP A 141 19.69 -11.09 8.85
CA ASP A 141 20.11 -10.28 7.68
C ASP A 141 21.63 -10.04 7.67
N ASP A 142 22.40 -11.12 7.42
CA ASP A 142 23.86 -11.16 7.63
C ASP A 142 24.64 -10.07 6.85
N HIS A 143 24.16 -9.70 5.65
CA HIS A 143 24.77 -8.68 4.80
C HIS A 143 23.93 -7.41 4.65
N ARG A 144 22.89 -7.26 5.49
CA ARG A 144 22.01 -6.08 5.48
C ARG A 144 21.34 -5.84 4.13
N LEU A 145 21.08 -6.90 3.36
CA LEU A 145 20.46 -6.80 2.04
C LEU A 145 18.99 -6.40 2.18
N LEU A 146 18.27 -7.00 3.13
CA LEU A 146 16.89 -6.64 3.40
C LEU A 146 16.77 -5.26 4.04
N TYR A 147 17.72 -4.89 4.90
CA TYR A 147 17.83 -3.52 5.43
C TYR A 147 17.97 -2.48 4.30
N LYS A 148 18.86 -2.70 3.34
CA LYS A 148 19.04 -1.79 2.19
C LYS A 148 17.78 -1.70 1.35
N LEU A 149 17.16 -2.84 1.02
CA LEU A 149 15.91 -2.89 0.27
C LEU A 149 14.78 -2.13 0.98
N ARG A 150 14.57 -2.39 2.28
CA ARG A 150 13.50 -1.76 3.05
C ARG A 150 13.73 -0.27 3.22
N ASN A 151 14.97 0.20 3.35
CA ASN A 151 15.27 1.62 3.36
C ASN A 151 14.96 2.30 2.01
N GLN A 152 15.22 1.62 0.90
CA GLN A 152 14.89 2.14 -0.43
C GLN A 152 13.38 2.23 -0.65
N LEU A 153 12.62 1.28 -0.09
CA LEU A 153 11.16 1.16 -0.23
C LEU A 153 10.37 1.71 0.96
N ASP A 154 11.04 2.33 1.94
CA ASP A 154 10.46 2.73 3.24
C ASP A 154 9.20 3.59 3.04
N TYR A 155 9.30 4.54 2.12
CA TYR A 155 8.17 5.32 1.65
C TYR A 155 8.39 5.87 0.23
N TYR A 156 7.34 6.47 -0.36
CA TYR A 156 7.41 7.12 -1.66
C TYR A 156 8.51 8.21 -1.71
N PRO A 157 9.25 8.34 -2.82
CA PRO A 157 10.08 9.51 -3.09
C PRO A 157 9.26 10.80 -2.99
N GLN A 158 9.91 11.89 -2.62
CA GLN A 158 9.24 13.15 -2.28
C GLN A 158 8.24 13.61 -3.35
N ASP A 159 8.65 13.64 -4.62
CA ASP A 159 7.80 14.18 -5.69
C ASP A 159 6.70 13.20 -6.12
N VAL A 160 6.95 11.90 -5.99
CA VAL A 160 5.91 10.88 -6.13
C VAL A 160 4.86 11.07 -5.04
N TRP A 161 5.29 11.27 -3.78
CA TRP A 161 4.37 11.53 -2.67
C TRP A 161 3.52 12.79 -2.89
N LEU A 162 4.15 13.90 -3.33
CA LEU A 162 3.43 15.12 -3.68
C LEU A 162 2.42 14.88 -4.81
N TYR A 163 2.81 14.15 -5.86
CA TYR A 163 1.91 13.79 -6.96
C TYR A 163 0.70 12.96 -6.51
N LEU A 164 0.90 11.98 -5.63
CA LEU A 164 -0.19 11.14 -5.11
C LEU A 164 -1.12 11.92 -4.18
N MET A 165 -0.58 12.85 -3.38
CA MET A 165 -1.40 13.76 -2.57
C MET A 165 -2.20 14.72 -3.44
N ALA A 166 -1.57 15.35 -4.45
CA ALA A 166 -2.26 16.20 -5.41
C ALA A 166 -3.37 15.44 -6.13
N SER A 167 -3.10 14.21 -6.58
CA SER A 167 -4.10 13.34 -7.21
C SER A 167 -5.25 12.98 -6.28
N SER A 168 -5.00 12.74 -4.99
CA SER A 168 -6.07 12.49 -4.02
C SER A 168 -6.95 13.72 -3.80
N TRP A 169 -6.34 14.90 -3.65
CA TRP A 169 -7.05 16.17 -3.55
C TRP A 169 -7.87 16.48 -4.81
N GLN A 170 -7.31 16.18 -6.00
CA GLN A 170 -8.01 16.35 -7.27
C GLN A 170 -9.26 15.47 -7.35
N ARG A 171 -9.16 14.21 -6.92
CA ARG A 171 -10.31 13.28 -6.88
C ARG A 171 -11.42 13.77 -5.95
N ILE A 172 -11.05 14.28 -4.77
CA ILE A 172 -12.00 14.93 -3.85
C ILE A 172 -12.67 16.13 -4.53
N GLY A 173 -11.89 17.03 -5.15
CA GLY A 173 -12.39 18.22 -5.83
C GLY A 173 -13.35 17.92 -7.00
N GLN A 174 -13.12 16.82 -7.73
CA GLN A 174 -13.97 16.39 -8.84
C GLN A 174 -15.35 15.88 -8.40
N GLU A 175 -15.49 15.41 -7.15
CA GLU A 175 -16.70 14.73 -6.68
C GLU A 175 -17.45 15.45 -5.56
N GLU A 176 -16.78 16.28 -4.75
CA GLU A 176 -17.39 16.92 -3.58
C GLU A 176 -18.64 17.74 -3.92
N HIS A 177 -18.64 18.42 -5.07
CA HIS A 177 -19.82 19.14 -5.55
C HIS A 177 -20.88 18.22 -6.17
N LEU A 178 -20.52 17.04 -6.67
CA LEU A 178 -21.45 16.12 -7.34
C LEU A 178 -22.35 15.42 -6.32
N MET A 179 -21.78 15.00 -5.19
CA MET A 179 -22.54 14.39 -4.09
C MET A 179 -23.71 15.26 -3.63
N LEU A 180 -23.44 16.56 -3.49
CA LEU A 180 -24.42 17.56 -3.05
C LEU A 180 -25.49 17.81 -4.13
N ARG A 181 -25.09 17.86 -5.40
CA ARG A 181 -25.98 18.11 -6.53
C ARG A 181 -26.92 16.93 -6.83
N SER A 182 -26.44 15.70 -6.70
CA SER A 182 -27.30 14.51 -6.79
C SER A 182 -28.35 14.54 -5.69
N GLY A 183 -27.95 14.82 -4.45
CA GLY A 183 -28.88 14.93 -3.33
C GLY A 183 -29.91 16.07 -3.51
N PHE A 184 -29.48 17.22 -4.03
CA PHE A 184 -30.35 18.38 -4.26
C PHE A 184 -31.55 18.07 -5.17
N ILE A 185 -31.37 17.20 -6.18
CA ILE A 185 -32.45 16.78 -7.08
C ILE A 185 -33.25 15.58 -6.56
N GLY A 186 -32.98 15.12 -5.33
CA GLY A 186 -33.65 13.97 -4.71
C GLY A 186 -33.00 12.61 -4.99
N ASP A 187 -31.87 12.55 -5.68
CA ASP A 187 -31.12 11.31 -5.92
C ASP A 187 -30.19 11.00 -4.73
N GLU A 188 -30.79 10.47 -3.67
CA GLU A 188 -30.06 10.08 -2.46
C GLU A 188 -29.15 8.87 -2.69
N LEU A 189 -29.51 7.94 -3.60
CA LEU A 189 -28.67 6.79 -3.92
C LEU A 189 -27.39 7.24 -4.64
N GLY A 190 -27.50 8.10 -5.65
CA GLY A 190 -26.35 8.68 -6.34
C GLY A 190 -25.49 9.51 -5.40
N SER A 191 -26.11 10.31 -4.51
CA SER A 191 -25.39 11.03 -3.47
C SER A 191 -24.62 10.09 -2.52
N ALA A 192 -25.23 8.99 -2.07
CA ALA A 192 -24.59 8.00 -1.19
C ALA A 192 -23.42 7.26 -1.86
N ILE A 193 -23.55 6.92 -3.15
CA ILE A 193 -22.46 6.29 -3.92
C ILE A 193 -21.25 7.22 -4.01
N ILE A 194 -21.47 8.50 -4.34
CA ILE A 194 -20.40 9.49 -4.43
C ILE A 194 -19.80 9.78 -3.05
N ALA A 195 -20.63 9.85 -2.00
CA ALA A 195 -20.14 10.00 -0.63
C ALA A 195 -19.23 8.84 -0.21
N SER A 196 -19.56 7.60 -0.57
CA SER A 196 -18.71 6.43 -0.28
C SER A 196 -17.34 6.53 -0.97
N ARG A 197 -17.29 7.08 -2.19
CA ARG A 197 -16.05 7.36 -2.92
C ARG A 197 -15.23 8.46 -2.25
N LEU A 198 -15.86 9.54 -1.81
CA LEU A 198 -15.22 10.62 -1.05
C LEU A 198 -14.66 10.11 0.28
N VAL A 199 -15.40 9.28 1.03
CA VAL A 199 -14.89 8.65 2.27
C VAL A 199 -13.63 7.84 1.96
N ARG A 200 -13.64 7.02 0.90
CA ARG A 200 -12.48 6.24 0.48
C ARG A 200 -11.28 7.13 0.14
N ASP A 201 -11.50 8.19 -0.65
CA ASP A 201 -10.43 9.10 -1.09
C ASP A 201 -9.86 9.93 0.08
N ILE A 202 -10.69 10.33 1.05
CA ILE A 202 -10.25 10.98 2.28
C ILE A 202 -9.36 10.05 3.12
N ILE A 203 -9.76 8.79 3.31
CA ILE A 203 -8.95 7.83 4.08
C ILE A 203 -7.60 7.58 3.37
N ASN A 204 -7.60 7.42 2.04
CA ASN A 204 -6.36 7.30 1.27
C ASN A 204 -5.46 8.53 1.43
N LEU A 205 -6.03 9.73 1.41
CA LEU A 205 -5.29 10.96 1.65
C LEU A 205 -4.70 10.99 3.08
N CYS A 206 -5.40 10.48 4.09
CA CYS A 206 -4.87 10.35 5.44
C CYS A 206 -3.65 9.45 5.51
N PHE A 207 -3.68 8.29 4.85
CA PHE A 207 -2.51 7.40 4.72
C PHE A 207 -1.32 8.14 4.08
N LEU A 208 -1.57 8.90 3.00
CA LEU A 208 -0.52 9.68 2.35
C LEU A 208 0.05 10.77 3.26
N MET A 209 -0.80 11.53 3.97
CA MET A 209 -0.36 12.60 4.87
C MET A 209 0.40 12.07 6.10
N GLU A 210 0.07 10.87 6.59
CA GLU A 210 0.79 10.22 7.69
C GLU A 210 1.98 9.35 7.23
N ARG A 211 2.26 9.37 5.92
CA ARG A 211 3.35 8.61 5.29
C ARG A 211 3.30 7.12 5.59
N GLN A 212 2.14 6.51 5.36
CA GLN A 212 1.90 5.08 5.52
C GLN A 212 1.32 4.51 4.21
N TYR A 213 1.79 3.35 3.77
CA TYR A 213 1.14 2.62 2.68
C TYR A 213 -0.23 2.10 3.14
N ALA A 214 -1.24 2.22 2.27
CA ALA A 214 -2.58 1.73 2.55
C ALA A 214 -2.68 0.23 2.25
N PRO A 215 -3.33 -0.58 3.11
CA PRO A 215 -3.53 -1.99 2.81
C PRO A 215 -4.67 -2.21 1.82
N TYR A 216 -4.81 -3.45 1.37
CA TYR A 216 -5.96 -3.87 0.56
C TYR A 216 -7.31 -3.76 1.29
N PRO A 217 -8.45 -3.80 0.57
CA PRO A 217 -9.76 -3.37 1.09
C PRO A 217 -10.22 -4.00 2.41
N LYS A 218 -9.93 -5.29 2.67
CA LYS A 218 -10.36 -5.96 3.92
C LYS A 218 -9.86 -5.23 5.16
N TRP A 219 -8.60 -4.77 5.12
CA TRP A 219 -7.95 -4.15 6.27
C TRP A 219 -7.92 -2.63 6.22
N PHE A 220 -8.54 -2.01 5.21
CA PHE A 220 -8.47 -0.57 5.00
C PHE A 220 -9.01 0.22 6.21
N GLY A 221 -10.20 -0.13 6.69
CA GLY A 221 -10.78 0.49 7.89
C GLY A 221 -10.04 0.14 9.18
N THR A 222 -9.53 -1.09 9.32
CA THR A 222 -8.73 -1.51 10.49
C THR A 222 -7.42 -0.73 10.56
N ALA A 223 -6.70 -0.61 9.45
CA ALA A 223 -5.47 0.16 9.38
C ALA A 223 -5.71 1.66 9.56
N PHE A 224 -6.83 2.20 9.04
CA PHE A 224 -7.19 3.60 9.26
C PHE A 224 -7.36 3.92 10.76
N LYS A 225 -7.86 3.00 11.58
CA LYS A 225 -7.96 3.16 13.05
C LYS A 225 -6.60 3.31 13.74
N HIS A 226 -5.51 2.90 13.10
CA HIS A 226 -4.17 3.02 13.65
C HIS A 226 -3.45 4.32 13.23
N LEU A 227 -4.05 5.13 12.35
CA LEU A 227 -3.55 6.47 12.03
C LEU A 227 -3.83 7.45 13.17
N LYS A 228 -2.93 8.42 13.37
CA LYS A 228 -3.05 9.45 14.42
C LYS A 228 -4.29 10.32 14.24
N CYS A 229 -4.69 10.58 12.99
CA CYS A 229 -5.86 11.38 12.65
C CYS A 229 -7.19 10.65 12.83
N SER A 230 -7.18 9.33 13.05
CA SER A 230 -8.39 8.50 12.97
C SER A 230 -9.47 8.95 13.94
N ASP A 231 -9.11 9.18 15.21
CA ASP A 231 -10.07 9.55 16.26
C ASP A 231 -10.84 10.84 15.93
N GLN A 232 -10.19 11.78 15.22
CA GLN A 232 -10.79 13.05 14.84
C GLN A 232 -11.67 12.95 13.58
N LEU A 233 -11.33 12.05 12.65
CA LEU A 233 -12.00 11.94 11.36
C LEU A 233 -13.08 10.86 11.33
N MET A 234 -12.88 9.75 12.04
CA MET A 234 -13.74 8.57 12.02
C MET A 234 -15.23 8.89 12.28
N PRO A 235 -15.60 9.71 13.28
CA PRO A 235 -17.02 10.01 13.52
C PRO A 235 -17.69 10.69 12.32
N TYR A 236 -16.99 11.62 11.66
CA TYR A 236 -17.51 12.33 10.50
C TYR A 236 -17.57 11.43 9.27
N LEU A 237 -16.54 10.62 9.02
CA LEU A 237 -16.53 9.68 7.89
C LEU A 237 -17.62 8.62 8.05
N TRP A 238 -17.82 8.10 9.26
CA TRP A 238 -18.91 7.16 9.55
C TRP A 238 -20.29 7.81 9.37
N THR A 239 -20.46 9.05 9.82
CA THR A 239 -21.70 9.81 9.61
C THR A 239 -21.96 10.00 8.11
N ALA A 240 -20.98 10.43 7.33
CA ALA A 240 -21.12 10.59 5.89
C ALA A 240 -21.47 9.27 5.17
N GLN A 241 -20.87 8.16 5.61
CA GLN A 241 -21.09 6.82 5.04
C GLN A 241 -22.48 6.26 5.32
N THR A 242 -23.09 6.62 6.46
CA THR A 242 -24.34 6.02 6.95
C THR A 242 -25.54 6.96 6.90
N ALA A 243 -25.32 8.25 6.60
CA ALA A 243 -26.37 9.26 6.51
C ALA A 243 -27.42 8.91 5.45
N THR A 244 -28.68 9.22 5.79
CA THR A 244 -29.83 8.97 4.91
C THR A 244 -30.12 10.15 3.99
N THR A 245 -29.61 11.33 4.33
CA THR A 245 -29.80 12.57 3.56
C THR A 245 -28.49 13.19 3.12
N TRP A 246 -28.47 13.82 1.94
CA TRP A 246 -27.29 14.52 1.44
C TRP A 246 -26.84 15.69 2.33
N ARG A 247 -27.76 16.31 3.07
CA ARG A 247 -27.44 17.42 4.00
C ARG A 247 -26.66 16.94 5.22
N GLU A 248 -26.99 15.77 5.74
CA GLU A 248 -26.20 15.13 6.81
C GLU A 248 -24.79 14.79 6.31
N ARG A 249 -24.68 14.29 5.06
CA ARG A 249 -23.38 14.04 4.41
C ARG A 249 -22.58 15.32 4.23
N GLU A 250 -23.19 16.39 3.74
CA GLU A 250 -22.57 17.71 3.61
C GLU A 250 -22.01 18.19 4.95
N HIS A 251 -22.83 18.14 6.01
CA HIS A 251 -22.41 18.56 7.34
C HIS A 251 -21.22 17.72 7.84
N ALA A 252 -21.25 16.41 7.65
CA ALA A 252 -20.16 15.52 8.04
C ALA A 252 -18.87 15.83 7.27
N PHE A 253 -18.93 15.95 5.94
CA PHE A 253 -17.75 16.27 5.13
C PHE A 253 -17.18 17.65 5.44
N ASN A 254 -18.01 18.66 5.68
CA ASN A 254 -17.52 19.99 6.06
C ASN A 254 -16.67 19.97 7.33
N ASN A 255 -17.00 19.11 8.30
CA ASN A 255 -16.18 18.92 9.49
C ASN A 255 -14.93 18.08 9.20
N ALA A 256 -15.05 17.02 8.39
CA ALA A 256 -13.89 16.24 7.97
C ALA A 256 -12.84 17.10 7.23
N TYR A 257 -13.29 17.99 6.33
CA TYR A 257 -12.43 18.89 5.57
C TYR A 257 -11.64 19.87 6.45
N LYS A 258 -12.23 20.36 7.55
CA LYS A 258 -11.50 21.16 8.55
C LYS A 258 -10.33 20.41 9.17
N HIS A 259 -10.49 19.10 9.44
CA HIS A 259 -9.40 18.29 9.95
C HIS A 259 -8.34 18.04 8.87
N LEU A 260 -8.76 17.74 7.64
CA LEU A 260 -7.85 17.56 6.52
C LEU A 260 -7.05 18.82 6.19
N SER A 261 -7.65 20.00 6.26
CA SER A 261 -6.94 21.26 6.02
C SER A 261 -5.87 21.51 7.08
N ASN A 262 -6.16 21.21 8.34
CA ASN A 262 -5.20 21.32 9.44
C ASN A 262 -4.05 20.33 9.27
N MET A 263 -4.34 19.09 8.89
CA MET A 263 -3.32 18.08 8.59
C MET A 263 -2.42 18.53 7.43
N HIS A 264 -3.01 18.95 6.31
CA HIS A 264 -2.29 19.46 5.14
C HIS A 264 -1.39 20.66 5.51
N ASN A 265 -1.93 21.64 6.21
CA ASN A 265 -1.18 22.81 6.69
C ASN A 265 -0.02 22.40 7.62
N GLY A 266 -0.20 21.35 8.43
CA GLY A 266 0.83 20.79 9.29
C GLY A 266 2.01 20.17 8.53
N LEU A 267 1.78 19.67 7.32
CA LEU A 267 2.84 19.14 6.45
C LEU A 267 3.77 20.22 5.90
N LYS A 268 3.31 21.48 5.85
CA LYS A 268 4.06 22.64 5.32
C LYS A 268 4.59 22.42 3.91
N VAL A 269 3.82 21.72 3.08
CA VAL A 269 4.16 21.45 1.68
C VAL A 269 3.75 22.57 0.74
N THR A 270 2.78 23.40 1.11
CA THR A 270 2.31 24.56 0.34
C THR A 270 2.17 25.76 1.27
N GLU A 271 1.78 26.91 0.73
CA GLU A 271 1.16 27.97 1.54
C GLU A 271 -0.07 27.45 2.29
N LYS A 272 -0.45 28.18 3.36
CA LYS A 272 -1.56 27.78 4.22
C LYS A 272 -2.89 27.83 3.45
N ILE A 273 -3.59 26.71 3.41
CA ILE A 273 -4.94 26.62 2.85
C ILE A 273 -6.00 26.99 3.91
N PRO A 274 -7.16 27.54 3.51
CA PRO A 274 -8.25 27.85 4.43
C PRO A 274 -8.73 26.62 5.19
N ASN A 275 -9.22 26.84 6.41
CA ASN A 275 -9.83 25.78 7.20
C ASN A 275 -11.32 25.62 6.93
N ASP A 276 -11.98 26.66 6.45
CA ASP A 276 -13.41 26.64 6.20
C ASP A 276 -13.72 26.33 4.74
N VAL A 277 -14.81 25.58 4.56
CA VAL A 277 -15.42 25.29 3.27
C VAL A 277 -16.06 26.53 2.67
N SER A 278 -16.06 26.63 1.34
CA SER A 278 -16.71 27.72 0.60
C SER A 278 -17.87 27.22 -0.23
N CYS A 279 -18.68 28.14 -0.76
CA CYS A 279 -19.66 27.77 -1.77
C CYS A 279 -18.95 27.30 -3.05
N PHE A 280 -19.53 26.31 -3.73
CA PHE A 280 -19.11 25.91 -5.06
C PHE A 280 -19.62 26.93 -6.09
N TYR A 281 -18.76 27.90 -6.43
CA TYR A 281 -19.12 29.09 -7.20
C TYR A 281 -20.30 29.85 -6.56
N ASP A 282 -21.36 30.09 -7.35
CA ASP A 282 -22.60 30.76 -6.94
C ASP A 282 -23.60 29.81 -6.27
N ARG A 283 -23.30 28.52 -6.18
CA ARG A 283 -24.23 27.49 -5.69
C ARG A 283 -24.13 27.31 -4.18
N PRO A 284 -25.24 27.00 -3.48
CA PRO A 284 -25.27 26.89 -2.02
C PRO A 284 -24.69 25.55 -1.50
N PHE A 285 -23.71 24.98 -2.20
CA PHE A 285 -23.07 23.71 -1.89
C PHE A 285 -21.71 23.97 -1.27
N LYS A 286 -21.47 23.48 -0.05
CA LYS A 286 -20.21 23.70 0.65
C LYS A 286 -19.16 22.67 0.28
N VAL A 287 -18.01 23.14 -0.18
CA VAL A 287 -16.91 22.33 -0.70
C VAL A 287 -15.56 22.82 -0.17
N MET A 288 -14.57 21.94 -0.15
CA MET A 288 -13.19 22.25 0.24
C MET A 288 -12.40 22.92 -0.90
N ASN A 289 -12.82 22.74 -2.15
CA ASN A 289 -12.08 23.10 -3.36
C ASN A 289 -10.80 22.25 -3.50
N GLY A 290 -10.96 20.94 -3.47
CA GLY A 290 -9.84 19.99 -3.55
C GLY A 290 -8.94 20.21 -4.76
N GLU A 291 -9.49 20.65 -5.90
CA GLU A 291 -8.71 21.00 -7.10
C GLU A 291 -7.71 22.14 -6.87
N VAL A 292 -8.09 23.16 -6.08
CA VAL A 292 -7.20 24.28 -5.76
C VAL A 292 -6.01 23.76 -4.95
N VAL A 293 -6.27 22.96 -3.91
CA VAL A 293 -5.22 22.36 -3.07
C VAL A 293 -4.32 21.45 -3.91
N ALA A 294 -4.90 20.65 -4.81
CA ALA A 294 -4.15 19.79 -5.72
C ALA A 294 -3.15 20.57 -6.57
N ARG A 295 -3.56 21.72 -7.10
CA ARG A 295 -2.71 22.62 -7.90
C ARG A 295 -1.58 23.23 -7.09
N LEU A 296 -1.85 23.63 -5.85
CA LEU A 296 -0.82 24.16 -4.95
C LEU A 296 0.27 23.13 -4.69
N ILE A 297 -0.09 21.86 -4.48
CA ILE A 297 0.84 20.75 -4.30
C ILE A 297 1.61 20.47 -5.61
N ALA A 298 0.90 20.39 -6.74
CA ALA A 298 1.51 20.10 -8.04
C ALA A 298 2.61 21.11 -8.41
N ASN A 299 2.44 22.39 -8.05
CA ASN A 299 3.43 23.45 -8.27
C ASN A 299 4.75 23.24 -7.50
N GLN A 300 4.78 22.36 -6.50
CA GLN A 300 5.98 22.05 -5.70
C GLN A 300 6.82 20.92 -6.28
N ILE A 301 6.33 20.25 -7.33
CA ILE A 301 7.02 19.11 -7.96
C ILE A 301 8.16 19.63 -8.83
N VAL A 302 9.35 19.03 -8.68
CA VAL A 302 10.60 19.41 -9.35
C VAL A 302 11.16 18.32 -10.27
N ASP A 303 10.91 17.06 -9.98
CA ASP A 303 11.24 15.90 -10.82
C ASP A 303 10.57 16.08 -12.18
N ALA A 304 11.38 16.04 -13.25
CA ALA A 304 10.95 16.42 -14.58
C ALA A 304 9.83 15.52 -15.13
N ASP A 305 9.91 14.21 -14.87
CA ASP A 305 8.93 13.25 -15.36
C ASP A 305 7.62 13.39 -14.57
N ILE A 306 7.71 13.48 -13.24
CA ILE A 306 6.51 13.66 -12.40
C ILE A 306 5.85 15.02 -12.62
N LYS A 307 6.64 16.07 -12.86
CA LYS A 307 6.12 17.41 -13.19
C LYS A 307 5.37 17.39 -14.51
N LEU A 308 5.95 16.77 -15.55
CA LEU A 308 5.30 16.63 -16.85
C LEU A 308 3.95 15.88 -16.73
N LEU A 309 3.88 14.87 -15.86
CA LEU A 309 2.63 14.18 -15.55
C LEU A 309 1.64 15.13 -14.85
N ALA A 310 2.07 15.83 -13.81
CA ALA A 310 1.23 16.73 -13.02
C ALA A 310 0.63 17.87 -13.85
N ASP A 311 1.41 18.46 -14.78
CA ASP A 311 0.98 19.52 -15.69
C ASP A 311 -0.11 19.05 -16.66
N LYS A 312 -0.15 17.75 -16.98
CA LYS A 312 -1.14 17.15 -17.89
C LYS A 312 -2.36 16.63 -17.15
N ARG A 313 -2.14 15.77 -16.17
CA ARG A 313 -3.19 15.04 -15.45
C ARG A 313 -2.71 14.49 -14.11
N LEU A 314 -3.48 14.76 -13.07
CA LEU A 314 -3.32 14.16 -11.76
C LEU A 314 -4.10 12.83 -11.68
N ILE A 315 -3.62 11.83 -12.44
CA ILE A 315 -4.28 10.51 -12.53
C ILE A 315 -3.95 9.60 -11.35
N GLY A 316 -2.81 9.81 -10.70
CA GLY A 316 -2.37 9.04 -9.53
C GLY A 316 -1.61 7.75 -9.86
N ASN A 317 -1.47 6.87 -8.87
CA ASN A 317 -0.89 5.52 -9.03
C ASN A 317 -1.96 4.47 -9.36
N ILE A 318 -1.53 3.21 -9.51
CA ILE A 318 -2.39 2.05 -9.74
C ILE A 318 -3.57 1.94 -8.74
N ASP A 319 -3.35 2.26 -7.46
CA ASP A 319 -4.40 2.21 -6.43
C ASP A 319 -5.43 3.33 -6.56
N GLN A 320 -5.05 4.47 -7.15
CA GLN A 320 -5.96 5.59 -7.44
C GLN A 320 -6.68 5.46 -8.79
N ILE A 321 -6.07 4.72 -9.74
CA ILE A 321 -6.62 4.48 -11.08
C ILE A 321 -7.75 3.46 -11.06
N THR A 322 -7.60 2.36 -10.31
CA THR A 322 -8.53 1.23 -10.35
C THR A 322 -8.67 0.55 -9.00
N ASP A 323 -9.84 -0.02 -8.70
CA ASP A 323 -10.11 -0.92 -7.58
C ASP A 323 -10.26 -2.39 -8.00
N ASN A 324 -9.98 -2.70 -9.27
CA ASN A 324 -9.95 -4.07 -9.76
C ASN A 324 -8.83 -4.86 -9.06
N THR A 325 -9.21 -5.95 -8.40
CA THR A 325 -8.28 -6.76 -7.58
C THR A 325 -7.21 -7.43 -8.43
N ASP A 326 -7.55 -7.91 -9.62
CA ASP A 326 -6.60 -8.59 -10.50
C ASP A 326 -5.57 -7.61 -11.06
N PHE A 327 -6.01 -6.41 -11.42
CA PHE A 327 -5.13 -5.35 -11.91
C PHE A 327 -4.22 -4.80 -10.80
N ARG A 328 -4.68 -4.70 -9.55
CA ARG A 328 -3.81 -4.36 -8.41
C ARG A 328 -2.83 -5.47 -8.04
N LYS A 329 -2.93 -6.64 -8.67
CA LYS A 329 -1.98 -7.76 -8.56
C LYS A 329 -1.20 -7.97 -9.86
N ILE A 330 -1.16 -6.99 -10.75
CA ILE A 330 -0.47 -7.07 -12.05
C ILE A 330 1.00 -7.47 -11.92
N ASN A 331 1.65 -7.07 -10.83
CA ASN A 331 3.02 -7.45 -10.47
C ASN A 331 3.19 -8.95 -10.15
N ARG A 332 2.10 -9.69 -9.94
CA ARG A 332 2.10 -11.13 -9.59
C ARG A 332 1.50 -12.01 -10.68
N TRP A 333 1.25 -11.47 -11.87
CA TRP A 333 0.80 -12.28 -13.01
C TRP A 333 1.95 -13.19 -13.47
N SER A 334 1.60 -14.38 -13.97
CA SER A 334 2.55 -15.44 -14.35
C SER A 334 3.48 -15.05 -15.50
N ASP A 335 4.60 -15.77 -15.64
CA ASP A 335 5.41 -15.89 -16.86
C ASP A 335 5.78 -14.56 -17.56
N GLY A 336 6.21 -13.56 -16.80
CA GLY A 336 6.67 -12.27 -17.33
C GLY A 336 5.54 -11.34 -17.82
N GLU A 337 4.28 -11.79 -17.79
CA GLU A 337 3.11 -10.99 -18.13
C GLU A 337 3.01 -9.75 -17.24
N GLY A 338 3.37 -9.89 -15.95
CA GLY A 338 3.34 -8.78 -15.01
C GLY A 338 4.31 -7.65 -15.39
N GLN A 339 5.51 -7.98 -15.89
CA GLN A 339 6.47 -6.99 -16.36
C GLN A 339 5.98 -6.28 -17.62
N TYR A 340 5.41 -7.02 -18.58
CA TYR A 340 4.81 -6.45 -19.78
C TYR A 340 3.65 -5.51 -19.44
N ALA A 341 2.71 -5.98 -18.62
CA ALA A 341 1.51 -5.26 -18.29
C ALA A 341 1.80 -4.04 -17.41
N ARG A 342 2.78 -4.13 -16.49
CA ARG A 342 3.33 -2.99 -15.76
C ARG A 342 3.99 -1.98 -16.68
N THR A 343 4.78 -2.44 -17.65
CA THR A 343 5.40 -1.55 -18.65
C THR A 343 4.35 -0.84 -19.50
N ALA A 344 3.26 -1.53 -19.86
CA ALA A 344 2.12 -0.93 -20.54
C ALA A 344 1.42 0.12 -19.66
N LEU A 345 1.18 -0.17 -18.37
CA LEU A 345 0.63 0.81 -17.41
C LEU A 345 1.55 2.03 -17.28
N LYS A 346 2.86 1.82 -17.12
CA LYS A 346 3.86 2.91 -17.08
C LYS A 346 3.76 3.78 -18.33
N LYS A 347 3.65 3.19 -19.52
CA LYS A 347 3.47 3.92 -20.78
C LYS A 347 2.13 4.67 -20.85
N LEU A 348 1.05 4.12 -20.32
CA LEU A 348 -0.26 4.79 -20.26
C LEU A 348 -0.21 6.02 -19.35
N ILE A 349 0.48 5.92 -18.21
CA ILE A 349 0.69 7.04 -17.29
C ILE A 349 1.53 8.12 -17.98
N ILE A 350 2.66 7.74 -18.58
CA ILE A 350 3.63 8.65 -19.21
C ILE A 350 3.18 9.12 -20.61
N HIS A 351 2.08 8.60 -21.18
CA HIS A 351 1.78 8.81 -22.59
C HIS A 351 1.74 10.30 -22.94
N ASN A 352 2.74 10.68 -23.72
CA ASN A 352 2.91 11.99 -24.29
C ASN A 352 2.20 11.96 -25.64
N ASP A 353 1.01 12.58 -25.72
CA ASP A 353 0.54 13.07 -27.00
C ASP A 353 1.64 14.01 -27.52
N LYS A 354 2.31 13.59 -28.59
CA LYS A 354 3.22 14.42 -29.38
C LYS A 354 2.42 15.27 -30.36
#